data_AF-A0A183MG21-F1
#
_entry.id   AF-A0A183MG21-F1
#
_cell.length_a   1.000
_cell.length_b   1.000
_cell.length_c   1.000
_cell.angle_alpha   90.00
_cell.angle_beta   90.00
_cell.angle_gamma   90.00
#
_symmetry.space_group_name_H-M   'P 1'
#
loop_
_entity.id
_entity.type
_entity.pdbx_description
1 polymer ?
#
loop_
_entity_poly.entity_id
_entity_poly.type
_entity_poly.pdbx_seq_one_letter_code
_entity_poly.pdbx_strand_id
1 'polypeptide(L)'
;MTSDTSDKRKPYYVNTVTNESQWEYPQHPVISTNKVRCLHLLVKHNESRRPSSWKQQNITRSKDEALDLIKSKFITTFYTQN
;
A
#
# COMPACT_ATOMS: atom_id res chain seq x y z
N MET A 1 48.56 1.03 -6.56
CA MET A 1 48.27 2.24 -7.34
C MET A 1 46.78 2.52 -7.22
N THR A 2 46.48 3.58 -6.45
CA THR A 2 45.20 4.32 -6.26
C THR A 2 43.95 3.46 -6.03
N SER A 3 43.59 3.13 -4.79
CA SER A 3 42.64 3.89 -3.95
C SER A 3 41.38 4.31 -4.70
N ASP A 4 40.22 3.76 -4.33
CA ASP A 4 39.01 4.56 -4.11
C ASP A 4 37.95 3.78 -3.33
N THR A 5 38.06 3.91 -2.01
CA THR A 5 36.94 3.87 -1.07
C THR A 5 35.76 4.66 -1.61
N SER A 6 34.59 4.05 -1.80
CA SER A 6 33.39 4.87 -1.79
C SER A 6 32.08 4.10 -1.64
N ASP A 7 31.57 4.21 -0.44
CA ASP A 7 30.16 4.29 -0.08
C ASP A 7 29.41 5.31 -0.99
N LYS A 8 29.18 4.95 -2.27
CA LYS A 8 28.38 5.74 -3.22
C LYS A 8 27.03 5.09 -3.36
N ARG A 9 26.00 5.80 -2.90
CA ARG A 9 24.60 5.58 -3.28
C ARG A 9 24.52 5.44 -4.81
N LYS A 10 24.55 4.22 -5.33
CA LYS A 10 24.35 3.97 -6.76
C LYS A 10 22.90 4.35 -7.08
N PRO A 11 22.66 5.24 -8.06
CA PRO A 11 21.30 5.55 -8.47
C PRO A 11 20.64 4.27 -8.98
N TYR A 12 19.36 4.10 -8.64
CA TYR A 12 18.50 3.04 -9.14
C TYR A 12 17.27 3.68 -9.78
N TYR A 13 16.64 2.96 -10.70
CA TYR A 13 15.44 3.40 -11.39
C TYR A 13 14.26 2.62 -10.84
N VAL A 14 13.15 3.31 -10.55
CA VAL A 14 11.89 2.69 -10.17
C VAL A 14 10.89 2.91 -11.29
N ASN A 15 10.34 1.82 -11.80
CA ASN A 15 9.20 1.90 -12.69
C ASN A 15 7.96 2.25 -11.87
N THR A 16 7.40 3.45 -12.02
CA THR A 16 6.24 3.89 -11.22
C THR A 16 4.92 3.19 -11.60
N VAL A 17 4.89 2.46 -12.72
CA VAL A 17 3.74 1.67 -13.16
C VAL A 17 3.80 0.25 -12.59
N THR A 18 4.97 -0.41 -12.65
CA THR A 18 5.17 -1.79 -12.16
C THR A 18 5.72 -1.86 -10.72
N ASN A 19 6.20 -0.75 -10.15
CA ASN A 19 6.93 -0.64 -8.88
C ASN A 19 8.15 -1.56 -8.78
N GLU A 20 8.71 -1.94 -9.92
CA GLU A 20 9.95 -2.70 -9.98
C GLU A 20 11.14 -1.75 -9.93
N SER A 21 12.15 -2.14 -9.16
CA SER A 21 13.42 -1.43 -9.05
C SER A 21 14.47 -2.13 -9.89
N GLN A 22 15.25 -1.37 -10.66
CA GLN A 22 16.34 -1.89 -11.48
C GLN A 22 17.58 -0.99 -11.37
N TRP A 23 18.76 -1.59 -11.54
CA TRP A 23 20.04 -0.89 -11.46
C TRP A 23 20.45 -0.30 -12.83
N GLU A 24 20.05 -0.95 -13.91
CA GLU A 24 20.32 -0.51 -15.29
C GLU A 24 19.33 0.55 -15.77
N TYR A 25 19.82 1.48 -16.60
CA TYR A 25 18.99 2.52 -17.21
C TYR A 25 17.93 1.86 -18.14
N PRO A 26 16.64 2.23 -18.01
CA PRO A 26 15.58 1.65 -18.82
C PRO A 26 15.75 1.99 -20.31
N GLN A 27 15.81 0.97 -21.16
CA GLN A 27 16.00 1.14 -22.62
C GLN A 27 14.70 1.48 -23.36
N HIS A 28 13.54 1.26 -22.72
CA HIS A 28 12.23 1.43 -23.34
C HIS A 28 11.29 2.23 -22.44
N PRO A 29 10.42 3.08 -23.01
CA PRO A 29 9.40 3.77 -22.24
C PRO A 29 8.44 2.76 -21.61
N VAL A 30 8.03 3.04 -20.37
CA VAL A 30 7.04 2.23 -19.67
C VAL A 30 5.70 2.36 -20.39
N ILE A 31 5.19 1.25 -20.93
CA ILE A 31 3.89 1.23 -21.58
C ILE A 31 2.81 1.35 -20.49
N SER A 32 2.12 2.50 -20.45
CA SER A 32 0.95 2.67 -19.59
C SER A 32 -0.17 1.77 -20.09
N THR A 33 -0.49 0.72 -19.34
CA THR A 33 -1.69 -0.09 -19.62
C THR A 33 -2.94 0.63 -19.10
N ASN A 34 -4.12 0.37 -19.67
CA ASN A 34 -5.42 0.85 -19.16
C ASN A 34 -5.83 0.18 -17.82
N LYS A 35 -4.86 -0.21 -16.99
CA LYS A 35 -5.06 -0.89 -15.70
C LYS A 35 -4.48 -0.03 -14.59
N VAL A 36 -5.21 0.03 -13.48
CA VAL A 36 -4.79 0.75 -12.27
C VAL A 36 -4.33 -0.23 -11.20
N ARG A 37 -3.43 0.23 -10.33
CA ARG A 37 -3.06 -0.48 -9.11
C ARG A 37 -3.76 0.19 -7.93
N CYS A 38 -4.42 -0.60 -7.09
CA CYS A 38 -5.08 -0.11 -5.89
C CYS A 38 -4.59 -0.88 -4.67
N LEU A 39 -4.40 -0.17 -3.57
CA LEU A 39 -4.33 -0.75 -2.23
C LEU A 39 -5.69 -0.52 -1.58
N HIS A 40 -6.19 -1.52 -0.86
CA HIS A 40 -7.45 -1.39 -0.12
C HIS A 40 -7.28 -1.85 1.32
N LEU A 41 -8.03 -1.22 2.21
CA LEU A 41 -8.18 -1.65 3.60
C LEU A 41 -9.60 -2.19 3.75
N LEU A 42 -9.72 -3.39 4.33
CA LEU A 42 -11.00 -4.05 4.54
C LEU A 42 -11.22 -4.33 6.02
N VAL A 43 -12.32 -3.78 6.55
CA VAL A 43 -12.88 -4.17 7.85
C VAL A 43 -14.26 -4.78 7.59
N LYS A 44 -14.41 -6.07 7.92
CA LYS A 44 -15.69 -6.79 7.78
C LYS A 44 -16.59 -6.52 8.99
N HIS A 45 -17.87 -6.86 8.86
CA HIS A 45 -18.88 -6.83 9.94
C HIS A 45 -19.73 -8.13 9.90
N ASN A 46 -20.62 -8.31 10.85
CA ASN A 46 -21.49 -9.49 10.99
C ASN A 46 -22.38 -9.77 9.75
N GLU A 47 -22.87 -8.73 9.08
CA GLU A 47 -23.69 -8.84 7.86
C GLU A 47 -22.85 -8.98 6.57
N SER A 48 -21.52 -9.05 6.67
CA SER A 48 -20.68 -9.34 5.50
C SER A 48 -21.03 -10.71 4.93
N ARG A 49 -21.11 -10.85 3.59
CA ARG A 49 -21.43 -12.13 2.90
C ARG A 49 -20.68 -13.35 3.44
N ARG A 50 -19.46 -13.16 3.92
CA ARG A 50 -18.65 -14.15 4.64
C ARG A 50 -18.01 -13.47 5.84
N PRO A 51 -18.63 -13.52 7.03
CA PRO A 51 -18.18 -12.81 8.23
C PRO A 51 -17.04 -13.58 8.94
N SER A 52 -15.99 -13.87 8.18
CA SER A 52 -14.79 -14.57 8.63
C SER A 52 -13.57 -14.05 7.88
N SER A 53 -12.40 -14.12 8.50
CA SER A 53 -11.12 -13.72 7.89
C SER A 53 -9.98 -14.52 8.51
N TRP A 54 -8.81 -14.50 7.89
CA TRP A 54 -7.60 -15.10 8.45
C TRP A 54 -7.23 -14.54 9.84
N LYS A 55 -7.64 -13.30 10.16
CA LYS A 55 -7.42 -12.68 11.47
C LYS A 55 -8.44 -13.11 12.52
N GLN A 56 -9.65 -13.50 12.10
CA GLN A 56 -10.77 -13.78 13.00
C GLN A 56 -11.79 -14.69 12.30
N GLN A 57 -11.98 -15.88 12.85
CA GLN A 57 -12.84 -16.91 12.26
C GLN A 57 -14.33 -16.52 12.24
N ASN A 58 -14.83 -15.83 13.26
CA ASN A 58 -16.21 -15.35 13.33
C ASN A 58 -16.24 -13.86 13.70
N ILE A 59 -16.76 -13.03 12.80
CA ILE A 59 -16.80 -11.57 12.93
C ILE A 59 -18.19 -11.15 13.43
N THR A 60 -18.23 -10.62 14.64
CA THR A 60 -19.47 -10.25 15.34
C THR A 60 -19.74 -8.74 15.37
N ARG A 61 -18.73 -7.91 15.02
CA ARG A 61 -18.86 -6.45 15.05
C ARG A 61 -19.95 -5.94 14.12
N SER A 62 -20.60 -4.85 14.52
CA SER A 62 -21.66 -4.22 13.72
C SER A 62 -21.09 -3.47 12.51
N LYS A 63 -21.98 -3.04 11.60
CA LYS A 63 -21.61 -2.21 10.46
C LYS A 63 -21.05 -0.85 10.91
N ASP A 64 -21.64 -0.25 11.95
CA ASP A 64 -21.21 1.05 12.47
C ASP A 64 -19.85 0.94 13.16
N GLU A 65 -19.63 -0.10 13.96
CA GLU A 65 -18.31 -0.37 14.57
C GLU A 65 -17.24 -0.58 13.49
N ALA A 66 -17.56 -1.28 12.41
CA ALA A 66 -16.63 -1.46 11.30
C ALA A 66 -16.28 -0.12 10.62
N LEU A 67 -17.26 0.78 10.44
CA LEU A 67 -17.05 2.12 9.90
C LEU A 67 -16.18 2.97 10.84
N ASP A 68 -16.46 2.95 12.14
CA ASP A 68 -15.70 3.71 13.14
C ASP A 68 -14.26 3.22 13.24
N LEU A 69 -14.04 1.91 13.14
CA LEU A 69 -12.69 1.33 13.07
C LEU A 69 -11.92 1.79 11.84
N ILE A 70 -12.57 1.87 10.67
CA ILE A 70 -11.93 2.38 9.45
C ILE A 70 -11.58 3.87 9.62
N LYS A 71 -12.52 4.67 10.11
CA LYS A 71 -12.34 6.11 10.28
C LYS A 71 -11.24 6.43 11.30
N SER A 72 -11.40 5.92 12.52
CA SER A 72 -10.49 6.19 13.65
C SER A 72 -9.06 5.76 13.37
N LYS A 73 -8.87 4.58 12.79
CA LYS A 73 -7.53 3.97 12.68
C LYS A 73 -6.75 4.42 11.46
N PHE A 74 -7.43 4.88 10.41
CA PHE A 74 -6.78 5.10 9.11
C PHE A 74 -7.13 6.43 8.42
N ILE A 75 -8.18 7.15 8.82
CA ILE A 75 -8.65 8.34 8.09
C ILE A 75 -8.54 9.62 8.94
N THR A 76 -8.78 9.57 10.26
CA THR A 76 -8.96 10.77 11.09
C THR A 76 -7.66 11.47 11.54
N THR A 77 -6.48 10.99 11.18
CA THR A 77 -5.20 11.60 11.64
C THR A 77 -4.87 12.99 11.06
N PHE A 78 -5.72 13.57 10.20
CA PHE A 78 -5.42 14.84 9.52
C PHE A 78 -6.38 16.01 9.82
N TYR A 79 -7.36 15.86 10.72
CA TYR A 79 -8.40 16.90 10.94
C TYR A 79 -8.49 17.50 12.36
N THR A 80 -7.41 17.49 13.14
CA THR A 80 -7.41 18.18 14.45
C THR A 80 -6.28 19.20 14.55
N GLN A 81 -6.50 20.38 13.97
CA GLN A 81 -5.90 21.64 14.37
C GLN A 81 -6.98 22.72 14.24
N ASN A 82 -7.48 23.20 15.37
CA ASN A 82 -8.12 24.51 15.51
C ASN A 82 -7.10 25.42 16.19
#